data_AF-A0A3N1QQ54-F1
#
_entry.id   AF-A0A3N1QQ54-F1
#
_cell.length_a   1.000
_cell.length_b   1.000
_cell.length_c   1.000
_cell.angle_alpha   90.00
_cell.angle_beta   90.00
_cell.angle_gamma   90.00
#
_symmetry.space_group_name_H-M   'P 1'
#
loop_
_entity.id
_entity.type
_entity.pdbx_description
1 polymer ?
#
loop_
_entity_poly.entity_id
_entity_poly.type
_entity_poly.pdbx_seq_one_letter_code
_entity_poly.pdbx_strand_id
1 'polypeptide(L)'
;MFGCFRKCDTASVTDTIKRQAAKNKLRHFLATVEDYKRLQAAFPLSSSVNWLGYGQDDETRWTVVLHGAILRKYFAPRDKLKLSSVLIALRTAADGGEARDSDWLNAISNVEKMSDWGLHHVAGVPEGYTDENMLDDFFYGRYLHGDYGRWLISERAQFDGSDAAIHMTLTERANRVLSVATYIQGAIEGGHLTL
;
A
#
# COMPACT_ATOMS: atom_id res chain seq x y z
N MET A 1 -38.57 21.51 41.25
CA MET A 1 -37.37 20.64 41.35
C MET A 1 -37.05 20.16 39.94
N PHE A 2 -36.34 20.95 39.14
CA PHE A 2 -36.02 20.61 37.75
C PHE A 2 -34.53 20.27 37.65
N GLY A 3 -34.25 19.04 37.24
CA GLY A 3 -32.92 18.47 37.13
C GLY A 3 -32.08 19.18 36.09
N CYS A 4 -30.89 19.60 36.51
CA CYS A 4 -29.83 20.11 35.65
C CYS A 4 -29.28 18.94 34.81
N PHE A 5 -29.72 18.82 33.55
CA PHE A 5 -29.08 17.93 32.58
C PHE A 5 -27.69 18.49 32.27
N ARG A 6 -26.65 17.87 32.82
CA ARG A 6 -25.26 18.10 32.40
C ARG A 6 -25.18 17.84 30.89
N LYS A 7 -24.83 18.87 30.12
CA LYS A 7 -24.32 18.70 28.76
C LYS A 7 -23.03 17.88 28.87
N CYS A 8 -23.12 16.57 28.70
CA CYS A 8 -21.94 15.75 28.45
C CYS A 8 -21.36 16.21 27.11
N ASP A 9 -20.09 16.63 27.11
CA ASP A 9 -19.37 17.13 25.95
C ASP A 9 -19.24 16.03 24.88
N THR A 10 -20.19 16.02 23.95
CA THR A 10 -20.24 15.10 22.79
C THR A 10 -18.98 15.17 21.91
N ALA A 11 -18.27 16.30 21.95
CA ALA A 11 -17.00 16.50 21.26
C ALA A 11 -15.88 15.59 21.80
N SER A 12 -15.81 15.40 23.12
CA SER A 12 -14.78 14.56 23.76
C SER A 12 -14.97 13.07 23.46
N VAL A 13 -16.22 12.62 23.42
CA VAL A 13 -16.56 11.22 23.08
C VAL A 13 -16.23 10.92 21.61
N THR A 14 -16.53 11.86 20.71
CA THR A 14 -16.27 11.69 19.27
C THR A 14 -14.76 11.62 18.97
N ASP A 15 -13.95 12.44 19.63
CA ASP A 15 -12.49 12.41 19.46
C ASP A 15 -11.89 11.09 19.95
N THR A 16 -12.35 10.61 21.11
CA THR A 16 -11.92 9.32 21.68
C THR A 16 -12.21 8.16 20.73
N ILE A 17 -13.42 8.10 20.15
CA ILE A 17 -13.81 7.07 19.19
C ILE A 17 -12.92 7.11 17.93
N LYS A 18 -12.66 8.32 17.40
CA LYS A 18 -11.80 8.51 16.21
C LYS A 18 -10.38 8.06 16.48
N ARG A 19 -9.78 8.45 17.60
CA ARG A 19 -8.44 8.01 18.01
C ARG A 19 -8.37 6.49 18.16
N GLN A 20 -9.37 5.87 18.80
CA GLN A 20 -9.38 4.41 18.95
C GLN A 20 -9.49 3.69 17.59
N ALA A 21 -10.35 4.18 16.69
CA ALA A 21 -10.46 3.62 15.34
C ALA A 21 -9.14 3.76 14.56
N ALA A 22 -8.44 4.89 14.71
CA ALA A 22 -7.13 5.12 14.13
C ALA A 22 -6.09 4.12 14.67
N LYS A 23 -6.03 3.94 16.00
CA LYS A 23 -5.17 2.93 16.65
C LYS A 23 -5.45 1.52 16.16
N ASN A 24 -6.73 1.13 16.04
CA ASN A 24 -7.12 -0.18 15.49
C ASN A 24 -6.62 -0.36 14.04
N LYS A 25 -6.70 0.68 13.20
CA LYS A 25 -6.17 0.62 11.84
C LYS A 25 -4.65 0.42 11.84
N LEU A 26 -3.92 1.14 12.69
CA LEU A 26 -2.45 1.00 12.80
C LEU A 26 -2.05 -0.40 13.24
N ARG A 27 -2.75 -0.99 14.23
CA ARG A 27 -2.55 -2.40 14.61
C ARG A 27 -2.79 -3.36 13.44
N HIS A 28 -3.88 -3.16 12.69
CA HIS A 28 -4.20 -3.99 11.53
C HIS A 28 -3.13 -3.86 10.44
N PHE A 29 -2.69 -2.64 10.13
CA PHE A 29 -1.60 -2.39 9.18
C PHE A 29 -0.31 -3.09 9.60
N LEU A 30 0.12 -2.94 10.86
CA LEU A 30 1.33 -3.60 11.35
C LEU A 30 1.23 -5.13 11.28
N ALA A 31 0.09 -5.70 11.65
CA ALA A 31 -0.15 -7.14 11.53
C ALA A 31 -0.01 -7.63 10.07
N THR A 32 -0.59 -6.91 9.10
CA THR A 32 -0.46 -7.30 7.68
C THR A 32 0.95 -7.09 7.12
N VAL A 33 1.71 -6.13 7.67
CA VAL A 33 3.13 -5.96 7.32
C VAL A 33 3.98 -7.10 7.88
N GLU A 34 3.71 -7.59 9.09
CA GLU A 34 4.41 -8.75 9.63
C GLU A 34 4.14 -10.01 8.79
N ASP A 35 2.90 -10.22 8.33
CA ASP A 35 2.60 -11.31 7.39
C ASP A 35 3.34 -11.13 6.05
N TYR A 36 3.46 -9.89 5.56
CA TYR A 36 4.25 -9.62 4.36
C TYR A 36 5.76 -9.90 4.57
N LYS A 37 6.33 -9.55 5.73
CA LYS A 37 7.73 -9.88 6.07
C LYS A 37 7.95 -11.39 6.08
N ARG A 38 6.99 -12.17 6.58
CA ARG A 38 7.03 -13.65 6.54
C ARG A 38 7.00 -14.16 5.10
N LEU A 39 6.15 -13.61 4.24
CA LEU A 39 6.16 -13.93 2.80
C LEU A 39 7.54 -13.65 2.21
N GLN A 40 8.08 -12.44 2.42
CA GLN A 40 9.37 -12.03 1.86
C GLN A 40 10.53 -12.92 2.35
N ALA A 41 10.47 -13.42 3.58
CA ALA A 41 11.45 -14.36 4.10
C ALA A 41 11.34 -15.76 3.44
N ALA A 42 10.12 -16.21 3.11
CA ALA A 42 9.87 -17.50 2.48
C ALA A 42 10.08 -17.48 0.96
N PHE A 43 9.74 -16.38 0.30
CA PHE A 43 9.78 -16.18 -1.15
C PHE A 43 10.43 -14.83 -1.44
N PRO A 44 11.76 -14.71 -1.36
CA PRO A 44 12.42 -13.42 -1.52
C PRO A 44 12.27 -12.89 -2.96
N LEU A 45 11.94 -11.60 -3.10
CA LEU A 45 12.05 -10.90 -4.38
C LEU A 45 13.52 -10.84 -4.80
N SER A 46 13.78 -11.13 -6.07
CA SER A 46 15.11 -10.99 -6.65
C SER A 46 15.60 -9.53 -6.56
N SER A 47 16.89 -9.34 -6.27
CA SER A 47 17.51 -8.03 -6.33
C SER A 47 17.73 -7.53 -7.76
N SER A 48 17.71 -8.42 -8.75
CA SER A 48 17.92 -8.10 -10.16
C SER A 48 16.63 -8.23 -10.95
N VAL A 49 16.27 -7.16 -11.67
CA VAL A 49 15.17 -7.17 -12.64
C VAL A 49 15.61 -7.96 -13.87
N ASN A 50 14.86 -8.99 -14.24
CA ASN A 50 15.04 -9.62 -15.55
C ASN A 50 14.29 -8.81 -16.61
N TRP A 51 15.01 -7.97 -17.34
CA TRP A 51 14.45 -7.11 -18.39
C TRP A 51 13.90 -7.87 -19.61
N LEU A 52 14.32 -9.12 -19.79
CA LEU A 52 13.80 -10.02 -20.82
C LEU A 52 12.57 -10.79 -20.34
N GLY A 53 12.01 -10.42 -19.18
CA GLY A 53 10.85 -11.09 -18.58
C GLY A 53 11.19 -12.41 -17.90
N TYR A 54 10.18 -13.04 -17.29
CA TYR A 54 10.31 -14.34 -16.63
C TYR A 54 9.70 -15.47 -17.46
N GLY A 55 9.66 -15.34 -18.79
CA GLY A 55 8.99 -16.30 -19.69
C GLY A 55 9.53 -17.73 -19.62
N GLN A 56 10.70 -17.95 -19.02
CA GLN A 56 11.28 -19.28 -18.77
C GLN A 56 11.49 -19.60 -17.28
N ASP A 57 11.17 -18.66 -16.38
CA ASP A 57 11.36 -18.77 -14.93
C ASP A 57 10.03 -18.57 -14.20
N ASP A 58 9.23 -19.65 -14.22
CA ASP A 58 7.90 -19.68 -13.63
C ASP A 58 7.92 -19.43 -12.11
N GLU A 59 8.98 -19.86 -11.40
CA GLU A 59 9.10 -19.69 -9.96
C GLU A 59 9.27 -18.21 -9.60
N THR A 60 10.20 -17.52 -10.27
CA THR A 60 10.39 -16.08 -10.07
C THR A 60 9.14 -15.30 -10.47
N ARG A 61 8.50 -15.68 -11.60
CA ARG A 61 7.23 -15.07 -12.03
C ARG A 61 6.16 -15.17 -10.94
N TRP A 62 5.92 -16.37 -10.41
CA TRP A 62 4.90 -16.57 -9.38
C TRP A 62 5.25 -15.88 -8.06
N THR A 63 6.54 -15.79 -7.71
CA THR A 63 7.01 -14.99 -6.57
C THR A 63 6.64 -13.52 -6.73
N VAL A 64 6.94 -12.92 -7.89
CA VAL A 64 6.55 -11.54 -8.22
C VAL A 64 5.04 -11.34 -8.10
N VAL A 65 4.27 -12.27 -8.66
CA VAL A 65 2.80 -12.21 -8.63
C VAL A 65 2.27 -12.24 -7.19
N LEU A 66 2.78 -13.15 -6.36
CA LEU A 66 2.40 -13.25 -4.95
C LEU A 66 2.70 -11.95 -4.18
N HIS A 67 3.90 -11.38 -4.37
CA HIS A 67 4.27 -10.12 -3.74
C HIS A 67 3.32 -8.99 -4.13
N GLY A 68 3.02 -8.84 -5.42
CA GLY A 68 2.16 -7.76 -5.87
C GLY A 68 0.71 -7.93 -5.45
N ALA A 69 0.19 -9.16 -5.41
CA ALA A 69 -1.13 -9.45 -4.89
C ALA A 69 -1.28 -9.01 -3.42
N ILE A 70 -0.28 -9.27 -2.57
CA ILE A 70 -0.30 -8.82 -1.17
C ILE A 70 -0.13 -7.31 -1.07
N LEU A 71 0.84 -6.73 -1.79
CA LEU A 71 1.16 -5.30 -1.69
C LEU A 71 0.05 -4.39 -2.23
N ARG A 72 -0.80 -4.87 -3.14
CA ARG A 72 -1.88 -4.10 -3.78
C ARG A 72 -2.74 -3.31 -2.79
N LYS A 73 -3.08 -3.92 -1.64
CA LYS A 73 -3.94 -3.33 -0.61
C LYS A 73 -3.41 -1.99 -0.05
N TYR A 74 -2.10 -1.76 -0.13
CA TYR A 74 -1.49 -0.54 0.38
C TYR A 74 -1.54 0.63 -0.61
N PHE A 75 -1.91 0.38 -1.87
CA PHE A 75 -1.90 1.38 -2.94
C PHE A 75 -3.26 1.59 -3.58
N ALA A 76 -4.15 0.58 -3.54
CA ALA A 76 -5.49 0.67 -4.12
C ALA A 76 -6.34 1.80 -3.47
N PRO A 77 -6.97 2.71 -4.24
CA PRO A 77 -7.69 3.89 -3.76
C PRO A 77 -8.82 3.61 -2.77
N ARG A 78 -9.46 2.44 -2.91
CA ARG A 78 -10.63 2.05 -2.09
C ARG A 78 -10.24 1.20 -0.88
N ASP A 79 -8.98 0.80 -0.75
CA ASP A 79 -8.54 -0.05 0.33
C ASP A 79 -8.39 0.75 1.64
N LYS A 80 -8.77 0.11 2.75
CA LYS A 80 -8.69 0.73 4.08
C LYS A 80 -7.27 0.85 4.59
N LEU A 81 -6.34 0.06 4.04
CA LEU A 81 -4.92 0.05 4.38
C LEU A 81 -4.05 0.81 3.37
N LYS A 82 -4.65 1.58 2.45
CA LYS A 82 -3.89 2.51 1.59
C LYS A 82 -2.95 3.36 2.44
N LEU A 83 -1.68 3.50 2.03
CA LEU A 83 -0.64 4.15 2.85
C LEU A 83 -1.01 5.57 3.29
N SER A 84 -1.63 6.38 2.44
CA SER A 84 -2.09 7.72 2.84
C SER A 84 -3.15 7.66 3.95
N SER A 85 -4.05 6.67 3.91
CA SER A 85 -5.03 6.43 4.97
C SER A 85 -4.38 5.96 6.27
N VAL A 86 -3.30 5.18 6.19
CA VAL A 86 -2.50 4.75 7.34
C VAL A 86 -1.79 5.94 7.98
N LEU A 87 -1.17 6.83 7.18
CA LEU A 87 -0.52 8.03 7.70
C LEU A 87 -1.52 9.01 8.35
N ILE A 88 -2.72 9.15 7.79
CA ILE A 88 -3.80 9.94 8.43
C ILE A 88 -4.19 9.33 9.78
N ALA A 89 -4.31 8.00 9.85
CA ALA A 89 -4.58 7.32 11.11
C ALA A 89 -3.42 7.51 12.12
N LEU A 90 -2.16 7.47 11.66
CA LEU A 90 -1.00 7.74 12.50
C LEU A 90 -1.08 9.14 13.11
N ARG A 91 -1.30 10.17 12.28
CA ARG A 91 -1.49 11.55 12.75
C ARG A 91 -2.64 11.67 13.75
N THR A 92 -3.75 10.99 13.49
CA THR A 92 -4.93 11.02 14.38
C THR A 92 -4.66 10.33 15.71
N ALA A 93 -3.84 9.27 15.72
CA ALA A 93 -3.55 8.47 16.91
C ALA A 93 -2.37 9.01 17.75
N ALA A 94 -1.49 9.81 17.15
CA ALA A 94 -0.29 10.33 17.81
C ALA A 94 -0.63 11.26 18.98
N ASP A 95 0.10 11.10 20.07
CA ASP A 95 -0.10 11.86 21.30
C ASP A 95 0.67 13.19 21.22
N GLY A 96 0.13 14.15 20.46
CA GLY A 96 0.47 15.58 20.58
C GLY A 96 1.80 16.05 19.98
N GLY A 97 2.39 15.34 19.02
CA GLY A 97 3.59 15.83 18.32
C GLY A 97 3.31 17.03 17.39
N GLU A 98 4.01 18.14 17.58
CA GLU A 98 3.95 19.37 16.75
C GLU A 98 4.62 19.21 15.37
N ALA A 99 4.51 18.06 14.72
CA ALA A 99 4.91 17.97 13.32
C ALA A 99 4.02 18.93 12.51
N ARG A 100 4.64 19.80 11.71
CA ARG A 100 3.89 20.81 10.96
C ARG A 100 2.93 20.13 10.00
N ASP A 101 1.77 20.73 9.77
CA ASP A 101 0.80 20.23 8.79
C ASP A 101 1.41 20.00 7.41
N SER A 102 2.38 20.85 7.02
CA SER A 102 3.17 20.68 5.80
C SER A 102 3.93 19.36 5.74
N ASP A 103 4.49 18.92 6.86
CA ASP A 103 5.32 17.71 6.92
C ASP A 103 4.45 16.47 6.74
N TRP A 104 3.25 16.47 7.34
CA TRP A 104 2.25 15.43 7.15
C TRP A 104 1.72 15.38 5.72
N LEU A 105 1.40 16.53 5.13
CA LEU A 105 0.96 16.61 3.74
C LEU A 105 2.04 16.13 2.78
N ASN A 106 3.30 16.48 3.03
CA ASN A 106 4.44 15.99 2.26
C ASN A 106 4.62 14.48 2.40
N ALA A 107 4.52 13.94 3.61
CA ALA A 107 4.60 12.48 3.85
C ALA A 107 3.48 11.74 3.12
N ILE A 108 2.24 12.25 3.19
CA ILE A 108 1.08 11.68 2.47
C ILE A 108 1.30 11.74 0.95
N SER A 109 1.71 12.90 0.42
CA SER A 109 1.99 13.04 -1.01
C SER A 109 3.11 12.10 -1.47
N ASN A 110 4.17 11.96 -0.66
CA ASN A 110 5.30 11.11 -1.01
C ASN A 110 4.92 9.63 -1.09
N VAL A 111 4.07 9.12 -0.19
CA VAL A 111 3.63 7.72 -0.28
C VAL A 111 2.69 7.47 -1.47
N GLU A 112 1.99 8.51 -1.95
CA GLU A 112 1.08 8.42 -3.11
C GLU A 112 1.79 8.54 -4.47
N LYS A 113 2.92 9.23 -4.55
CA LYS A 113 3.71 9.35 -5.80
C LYS A 113 4.27 7.99 -6.20
N MET A 114 3.68 7.27 -7.14
CA MET A 114 4.33 6.07 -7.70
C MET A 114 5.36 6.50 -8.76
N SER A 115 6.45 5.74 -8.94
CA SER A 115 7.38 6.06 -10.03
C SER A 115 6.80 5.49 -11.32
N ASP A 116 6.58 6.34 -12.33
CA ASP A 116 5.99 5.90 -13.61
C ASP A 116 6.97 5.10 -14.48
N TRP A 117 8.10 4.66 -13.91
CA TRP A 117 9.17 3.97 -14.65
C TRP A 117 8.74 2.63 -15.22
N GLY A 118 7.82 1.91 -14.56
CA GLY A 118 7.34 0.60 -15.02
C GLY A 118 6.61 0.67 -16.38
N LEU A 119 5.79 1.70 -16.57
CA LEU A 119 4.94 1.86 -17.76
C LEU A 119 5.70 2.06 -19.07
N HIS A 120 6.86 2.73 -19.02
CA HIS A 120 7.67 3.00 -20.21
C HIS A 120 8.18 1.74 -20.90
N HIS A 121 8.05 0.58 -20.26
CA HIS A 121 8.55 -0.70 -20.74
C HIS A 121 7.45 -1.68 -21.18
N VAL A 122 6.17 -1.30 -21.12
CA VAL A 122 5.06 -2.18 -21.52
C VAL A 122 4.45 -1.70 -22.84
N ALA A 123 4.79 -2.38 -23.94
CA ALA A 123 4.15 -2.14 -25.24
C ALA A 123 2.69 -2.65 -25.25
N GLY A 124 1.80 -1.90 -25.90
CA GLY A 124 0.41 -2.31 -26.14
C GLY A 124 -0.61 -1.85 -25.10
N VAL A 125 -0.21 -1.06 -24.11
CA VAL A 125 -1.13 -0.43 -23.14
C VAL A 125 -1.74 0.87 -23.68
N PRO A 126 -2.96 1.26 -23.24
CA PRO A 126 -3.59 2.53 -23.62
C PRO A 126 -2.76 3.78 -23.26
N GLU A 127 -3.05 4.90 -23.91
CA GLU A 127 -2.50 6.20 -23.50
C GLU A 127 -3.04 6.64 -22.13
N GLY A 128 -2.19 7.20 -21.26
CA GLY A 128 -2.57 7.62 -19.90
C GLY A 128 -2.73 6.46 -18.92
N TYR A 129 -2.28 5.25 -19.28
CA TYR A 129 -2.29 4.09 -18.40
C TYR A 129 -1.32 4.27 -17.24
N THR A 130 -1.78 4.03 -16.01
CA THR A 130 -0.96 4.19 -14.79
C THR A 130 -0.41 2.86 -14.28
N ASP A 131 0.63 2.88 -13.46
CA ASP A 131 1.18 1.69 -12.77
C ASP A 131 0.09 0.95 -11.97
N GLU A 132 -0.86 1.70 -11.42
CA GLU A 132 -1.99 1.17 -10.70
C GLU A 132 -2.94 0.41 -11.64
N ASN A 133 -3.28 1.00 -12.79
CA ASN A 133 -4.08 0.32 -13.82
C ASN A 133 -3.37 -0.93 -14.32
N MET A 134 -2.06 -0.84 -14.54
CA MET A 134 -1.24 -1.99 -14.95
C MET A 134 -1.34 -3.11 -13.91
N LEU A 135 -1.05 -2.85 -12.64
CA LEU A 135 -1.09 -3.94 -11.66
C LEU A 135 -2.50 -4.50 -11.48
N ASP A 136 -3.54 -3.66 -11.43
CA ASP A 136 -4.90 -4.19 -11.32
C ASP A 136 -5.30 -5.01 -12.56
N ASP A 137 -4.96 -4.57 -13.77
CA ASP A 137 -5.33 -5.30 -15.00
C ASP A 137 -4.52 -6.59 -15.16
N PHE A 138 -3.27 -6.61 -14.75
CA PHE A 138 -2.46 -7.82 -14.76
C PHE A 138 -2.85 -8.78 -13.64
N PHE A 139 -3.10 -8.31 -12.41
CA PHE A 139 -3.57 -9.18 -11.33
C PHE A 139 -4.99 -9.69 -11.59
N TYR A 140 -5.96 -8.81 -11.84
CA TYR A 140 -7.36 -9.22 -12.00
C TYR A 140 -7.70 -9.74 -13.39
N GLY A 141 -7.01 -9.28 -14.44
CA GLY A 141 -7.19 -9.77 -15.80
C GLY A 141 -6.36 -11.02 -16.07
N ARG A 142 -5.03 -10.91 -16.02
CA ARG A 142 -4.12 -11.99 -16.42
C ARG A 142 -3.99 -13.12 -15.40
N TYR A 143 -3.79 -12.81 -14.11
CA TYR A 143 -3.43 -13.83 -13.13
C TYR A 143 -4.63 -14.44 -12.38
N LEU A 144 -5.63 -13.63 -12.06
CA LEU A 144 -6.84 -14.07 -11.34
C LEU A 144 -8.02 -14.33 -12.27
N HIS A 145 -7.97 -13.86 -13.52
CA HIS A 145 -9.04 -13.99 -14.53
C HIS A 145 -10.43 -13.57 -14.04
N GLY A 146 -10.50 -12.59 -13.12
CA GLY A 146 -11.73 -12.14 -12.47
C GLY A 146 -12.50 -11.06 -13.23
N ASP A 147 -11.91 -10.46 -14.27
CA ASP A 147 -12.52 -9.37 -15.05
C ASP A 147 -12.15 -9.52 -16.54
N TYR A 148 -13.16 -9.80 -17.38
CA TYR A 148 -12.99 -10.01 -18.82
C TYR A 148 -12.41 -8.79 -19.55
N GLY A 149 -12.80 -7.58 -19.15
CA GLY A 149 -12.31 -6.35 -19.78
C GLY A 149 -10.82 -6.16 -19.49
N ARG A 150 -10.41 -6.39 -18.24
CA ARG A 150 -9.00 -6.34 -17.83
C ARG A 150 -8.19 -7.46 -18.44
N TRP A 151 -8.76 -8.66 -18.57
CA TRP A 151 -8.12 -9.77 -19.26
C TRP A 151 -7.78 -9.38 -20.71
N LEU A 152 -8.75 -8.83 -21.47
CA LEU A 152 -8.50 -8.37 -22.84
C LEU A 152 -7.41 -7.30 -22.94
N ILE A 153 -7.32 -6.38 -21.98
CA ILE A 153 -6.25 -5.38 -21.93
C ILE A 153 -4.90 -6.05 -21.67
N SER A 154 -4.86 -6.95 -20.70
CA SER A 154 -3.63 -7.68 -20.34
C SER A 154 -3.15 -8.61 -21.46
N GLU A 155 -4.04 -9.20 -22.27
CA GLU A 155 -3.65 -10.04 -23.42
C GLU A 155 -2.96 -9.24 -24.53
N ARG A 156 -3.24 -7.94 -24.65
CA ARG A 156 -2.61 -7.05 -25.64
C ARG A 156 -1.22 -6.59 -25.24
N ALA A 157 -0.90 -6.66 -23.94
CA ALA A 157 0.37 -6.23 -23.42
C ALA A 157 1.43 -7.35 -23.53
N GLN A 158 2.62 -7.02 -24.06
CA GLN A 158 3.69 -8.00 -24.23
C GLN A 158 4.13 -8.59 -22.88
N PHE A 159 4.21 -9.93 -22.80
CA PHE A 159 4.50 -10.69 -21.58
C PHE A 159 5.80 -10.25 -20.90
N ASP A 160 6.90 -10.21 -21.65
CA ASP A 160 8.23 -10.01 -21.07
C ASP A 160 8.42 -8.60 -20.48
N GLY A 161 7.93 -7.58 -21.18
CA GLY A 161 7.98 -6.19 -20.69
C GLY A 161 7.09 -5.96 -19.46
N SER A 162 5.96 -6.66 -19.38
CA SER A 162 5.03 -6.52 -18.26
C SER A 162 5.54 -7.09 -16.94
N ASP A 163 6.24 -8.23 -16.99
CA ASP A 163 6.73 -8.88 -15.78
C ASP A 163 7.90 -8.11 -15.15
N ALA A 164 8.78 -7.54 -15.99
CA ALA A 164 9.84 -6.65 -15.56
C ALA A 164 9.28 -5.37 -14.92
N ALA A 165 8.27 -4.76 -15.56
CA ALA A 165 7.59 -3.57 -15.04
C ALA A 165 6.92 -3.84 -13.69
N ILE A 166 6.20 -4.97 -13.56
CA ILE A 166 5.62 -5.38 -12.28
C ILE A 166 6.74 -5.53 -11.25
N HIS A 167 7.79 -6.30 -11.52
CA HIS A 167 8.89 -6.50 -10.56
C HIS A 167 9.50 -5.18 -10.07
N MET A 168 9.79 -4.24 -10.97
CA MET A 168 10.34 -2.93 -10.61
C MET A 168 9.43 -2.16 -9.64
N THR A 169 8.14 -2.09 -9.95
CA THR A 169 7.17 -1.39 -9.10
C THR A 169 7.01 -2.04 -7.74
N LEU A 170 7.16 -3.36 -7.64
CA LEU A 170 7.03 -4.09 -6.37
C LEU A 170 8.14 -3.80 -5.37
N THR A 171 9.39 -3.68 -5.83
CA THR A 171 10.52 -3.36 -4.94
C THR A 171 10.33 -2.00 -4.27
N GLU A 172 9.95 -0.99 -5.04
CA GLU A 172 9.66 0.34 -4.48
C GLU A 172 8.47 0.32 -3.53
N ARG A 173 7.39 -0.39 -3.89
CA ARG A 173 6.20 -0.52 -3.06
C ARG A 173 6.49 -1.23 -1.74
N ALA A 174 7.25 -2.32 -1.78
CA ALA A 174 7.70 -3.03 -0.60
C ALA A 174 8.49 -2.11 0.34
N ASN A 175 9.47 -1.39 -0.20
CA ASN A 175 10.30 -0.47 0.57
C ASN A 175 9.49 0.63 1.25
N ARG A 176 8.45 1.16 0.58
CA ARG A 176 7.56 2.17 1.17
C ARG A 176 6.71 1.62 2.30
N VAL A 177 6.10 0.45 2.09
CA VAL A 177 5.29 -0.22 3.12
C VAL A 177 6.14 -0.50 4.36
N LEU A 178 7.34 -1.06 4.17
CA LEU A 178 8.28 -1.35 5.25
C LEU A 178 8.76 -0.06 5.94
N SER A 179 9.08 0.99 5.19
CA SER A 179 9.48 2.29 5.76
C SER A 179 8.39 2.90 6.64
N VAL A 180 7.12 2.86 6.19
CA VAL A 180 5.98 3.36 6.99
C VAL A 180 5.81 2.53 8.26
N ALA A 181 5.94 1.20 8.17
CA ALA A 181 5.88 0.32 9.35
C ALA A 181 7.00 0.61 10.35
N THR A 182 8.25 0.77 9.88
CA THR A 182 9.39 1.15 10.71
C THR A 182 9.15 2.51 11.39
N TYR A 183 8.61 3.49 10.67
CA TYR A 183 8.29 4.79 11.24
C TYR A 183 7.24 4.69 12.36
N ILE A 184 6.17 3.90 12.17
CA ILE A 184 5.15 3.65 13.19
C ILE A 184 5.77 2.94 14.41
N GLN A 185 6.59 1.92 14.18
CA GLN A 185 7.27 1.19 15.27
C GLN A 185 8.17 2.12 16.09
N GLY A 186 8.97 2.96 15.43
CA GLY A 186 9.79 3.96 16.13
C GLY A 186 8.97 4.97 16.94
N ALA A 187 7.78 5.35 16.46
CA ALA A 187 6.88 6.22 17.21
C ALA A 187 6.32 5.54 18.48
N ILE A 188 6.10 4.22 18.44
CA ILE A 188 5.68 3.43 19.60
C ILE A 188 6.82 3.33 20.61
N GLU A 189 8.01 2.94 20.14
CA GLU A 189 9.20 2.79 20.97
C GLU A 189 9.62 4.10 21.64
N GLY A 190 9.46 5.23 20.94
CA GLY A 190 9.71 6.58 21.46
C GLY A 190 8.61 7.11 22.39
N GLY A 191 7.52 6.36 22.62
CA GLY A 191 6.42 6.79 23.48
C GLY A 191 5.52 7.89 22.88
N HIS A 192 5.62 8.16 21.58
CA HIS A 192 4.80 9.16 20.87
C HIS A 192 3.48 8.58 20.34
N LEU A 193 3.33 7.26 20.38
CA LEU A 193 2.13 6.53 19.97
C LEU A 193 1.90 5.34 20.90
N THR A 194 0.74 5.30 21.55
CA THR A 194 0.32 4.11 22.30
C THR A 194 -0.70 3.32 21.49
N LEU A 195 -0.31 2.12 21.03
CA LEU A 195 -1.19 1.10 20.45
C LEU A 195 -1.55 0.04 21.50
#